data_AF-A0A552AR29-F1
#
_entry.id   AF-A0A552AR29-F1
#
_cell.length_a   1.000
_cell.length_b   1.000
_cell.length_c   1.000
_cell.angle_alpha   90.00
_cell.angle_beta   90.00
_cell.angle_gamma   90.00
#
_symmetry.space_group_name_H-M   'P 1'
#
loop_
_entity.id
_entity.type
_entity.pdbx_description
1 polymer ?
#
loop_
_entity_poly.entity_id
_entity_poly.type
_entity_poly.pdbx_seq_one_letter_code
_entity_poly.pdbx_strand_id
1 'polypeptide(L)'
;MKILFRETFTLLNLLFWVFSSSAFADILDIRLRKDMPYSQGKKLLVGAGWQYNSLPAYGYSETDPKVNSDCFGSVEICNSYPEIDACSGQGYCKMLFYDHFGNSLSVTTYGPLMSPELHVIGWRLYQASEKCVRAPIW
;
A
#
# COMPACT_ATOMS: atom_id res chain seq x y z
N MET A 1 -22.22 -2.13 -70.73
CA MET A 1 -22.62 -0.93 -71.48
C MET A 1 -23.37 -0.02 -70.52
N LYS A 2 -22.81 1.15 -70.12
CA LYS A 2 -23.29 2.04 -69.01
C LYS A 2 -23.24 1.33 -67.64
N ILE A 3 -22.53 1.73 -66.57
CA ILE A 3 -21.89 2.97 -66.06
C ILE A 3 -22.88 4.06 -65.58
N LEU A 4 -22.60 4.64 -64.39
CA LEU A 4 -23.22 5.82 -63.73
C LEU A 4 -24.64 5.58 -63.14
N PHE A 5 -25.11 6.16 -62.01
CA PHE A 5 -24.54 6.92 -60.86
C PHE A 5 -25.59 6.84 -59.68
N ARG A 6 -25.57 7.48 -58.49
CA ARG A 6 -24.78 8.53 -57.80
C ARG A 6 -24.92 8.36 -56.26
N GLU A 7 -24.06 9.00 -55.46
CA GLU A 7 -24.13 9.14 -54.00
C GLU A 7 -25.24 10.08 -53.45
N THR A 8 -25.77 9.75 -52.27
CA THR A 8 -26.24 10.66 -51.18
C THR A 8 -26.07 9.90 -49.86
N PHE A 9 -25.13 10.21 -48.96
CA PHE A 9 -24.91 11.43 -48.18
C PHE A 9 -25.96 11.68 -47.08
N THR A 10 -25.77 11.05 -45.92
CA THR A 10 -26.32 11.53 -44.64
C THR A 10 -25.32 11.28 -43.51
N LEU A 11 -24.90 12.34 -42.84
CA LEU A 11 -24.00 12.31 -41.69
C LEU A 11 -24.74 11.74 -40.47
N LEU A 12 -24.18 10.78 -39.74
CA LEU A 12 -24.71 10.37 -38.43
C LEU A 12 -23.61 9.90 -37.47
N ASN A 13 -23.65 10.41 -36.25
CA ASN A 13 -22.84 10.02 -35.09
C ASN A 13 -21.31 10.06 -35.24
N LEU A 14 -20.80 11.29 -35.33
CA LEU A 14 -19.59 11.69 -34.60
C LEU A 14 -19.82 11.62 -33.07
N LEU A 15 -20.10 10.41 -32.58
CA LEU A 15 -20.21 10.07 -31.16
C LEU A 15 -19.55 8.69 -30.93
N PHE A 16 -18.35 8.51 -31.48
CA PHE A 16 -17.43 7.58 -30.83
C PHE A 16 -17.05 8.22 -29.51
N TRP A 17 -17.63 7.63 -28.45
CA TRP A 17 -17.56 8.12 -27.09
C TRP A 17 -16.13 8.48 -26.73
N VAL A 18 -15.99 9.61 -26.03
CA VAL A 18 -14.83 9.79 -25.16
C VAL A 18 -14.79 8.56 -24.27
N PHE A 19 -13.82 7.68 -24.48
CA PHE A 19 -13.43 6.69 -23.50
C PHE A 19 -12.87 7.48 -22.33
N SER A 20 -13.79 7.95 -21.49
CA SER A 20 -13.52 8.43 -20.15
C SER A 20 -13.05 7.20 -19.38
N SER A 21 -11.80 6.83 -19.61
CA SER A 21 -11.11 5.75 -18.95
C SER A 21 -11.05 6.10 -17.48
N SER A 22 -12.10 5.70 -16.76
CA SER A 22 -12.20 5.78 -15.31
C SER A 22 -11.23 4.76 -14.71
N ALA A 23 -9.93 5.02 -14.89
CA ALA A 23 -8.84 4.55 -14.05
C ALA A 23 -8.91 5.21 -12.65
N PHE A 24 -10.12 5.56 -12.21
CA PHE A 24 -10.43 5.95 -10.84
C PHE A 24 -10.47 4.67 -10.02
N ALA A 25 -9.27 4.24 -9.66
CA ALA A 25 -8.92 3.40 -8.52
C ALA A 25 -9.92 2.30 -8.16
N ASP A 26 -9.45 1.06 -8.25
CA ASP A 26 -9.72 0.08 -7.20
C ASP A 26 -9.24 0.66 -5.86
N ILE A 27 -10.09 1.47 -5.21
CA ILE A 27 -9.89 1.93 -3.84
C ILE A 27 -10.03 0.69 -2.97
N LEU A 28 -8.88 0.08 -2.71
CA LEU A 28 -8.76 -1.21 -2.05
C LEU A 28 -9.59 -1.21 -0.75
N ASP A 29 -10.56 -2.12 -0.65
CA ASP A 29 -11.42 -2.30 0.51
C ASP A 29 -10.61 -2.92 1.67
N ILE A 30 -9.76 -2.08 2.26
CA ILE A 30 -8.88 -2.42 3.38
C ILE A 30 -9.75 -2.53 4.63
N ARG A 31 -10.27 -3.74 4.86
CA ARG A 31 -11.12 -4.12 6.01
C ARG A 31 -10.37 -4.16 7.36
N LEU A 32 -9.38 -3.28 7.53
CA LEU A 32 -8.87 -2.94 8.85
C LEU A 32 -10.01 -2.37 9.70
N ARG A 33 -9.99 -2.68 10.99
CA ARG A 33 -10.96 -2.19 11.97
C ARG A 33 -10.19 -1.76 13.20
N LYS A 34 -10.63 -0.68 13.84
CA LYS A 34 -10.10 -0.30 15.15
C LYS A 34 -10.36 -1.43 16.13
N ASP A 35 -9.40 -1.65 17.03
CA ASP A 35 -9.40 -2.67 18.07
C ASP A 35 -9.29 -4.13 17.56
N MET A 36 -9.08 -4.36 16.26
CA MET A 36 -8.79 -5.71 15.78
C MET A 36 -7.35 -6.14 16.15
N PRO A 37 -7.10 -7.42 16.47
CA PRO A 37 -5.75 -7.93 16.66
C PRO A 37 -4.88 -7.71 15.42
N TYR A 38 -3.69 -7.15 15.62
CA TYR A 38 -2.77 -6.75 14.56
C TYR A 38 -2.35 -7.94 13.68
N SER A 39 -2.20 -9.13 14.27
CA SER A 39 -1.93 -10.37 13.54
C SER A 39 -3.03 -10.75 12.53
N GLN A 40 -4.29 -10.32 12.75
CA GLN A 40 -5.37 -10.42 11.77
C GLN A 40 -5.30 -9.28 10.75
N GLY A 41 -4.98 -8.05 11.18
CA GLY A 41 -4.81 -6.89 10.29
C GLY A 41 -3.72 -7.13 9.24
N LYS A 42 -2.52 -7.57 9.68
CA LYS A 42 -1.40 -7.94 8.80
C LYS A 42 -1.79 -9.01 7.78
N LYS A 43 -2.57 -10.03 8.19
CA LYS A 43 -3.10 -11.07 7.27
C LYS A 43 -4.04 -10.51 6.21
N LEU A 44 -4.93 -9.58 6.56
CA LEU A 44 -5.80 -8.91 5.58
C LEU A 44 -4.99 -8.07 4.59
N LEU A 45 -3.99 -7.33 5.07
CA LEU A 45 -3.14 -6.48 4.21
C LEU A 45 -2.33 -7.32 3.23
N VAL A 46 -1.59 -8.33 3.72
CA VAL A 46 -0.80 -9.23 2.87
C VAL A 46 -1.69 -10.01 1.89
N GLY A 47 -2.87 -10.47 2.34
CA GLY A 47 -3.87 -11.11 1.49
C GLY A 47 -4.47 -10.19 0.41
N ALA A 48 -4.44 -8.87 0.63
CA ALA A 48 -4.85 -7.85 -0.34
C ALA A 48 -3.66 -7.30 -1.17
N GLY A 49 -2.49 -7.94 -1.12
CA GLY A 49 -1.32 -7.58 -1.94
C GLY A 49 -0.41 -6.50 -1.36
N TRP A 50 -0.63 -6.05 -0.13
CA TRP A 50 0.31 -5.16 0.56
C TRP A 50 1.58 -5.92 0.98
N GLN A 51 2.73 -5.34 0.64
CA GLN A 51 4.05 -5.81 1.02
C GLN A 51 4.57 -4.97 2.20
N TYR A 52 5.62 -5.47 2.85
CA TYR A 52 6.36 -4.76 3.89
C TYR A 52 7.84 -5.12 3.77
N ASN A 53 8.71 -4.44 4.53
CA ASN A 53 10.15 -4.68 4.46
C ASN A 53 10.51 -6.13 4.81
N SER A 54 11.26 -6.78 3.94
CA SER A 54 11.87 -8.09 4.23
C SER A 54 12.91 -7.95 5.35
N LEU A 55 13.06 -9.01 6.16
CA LEU A 55 14.21 -9.14 7.04
C LEU A 55 15.52 -9.19 6.22
N PRO A 56 16.66 -8.74 6.77
CA PRO A 56 17.97 -9.10 6.25
C PRO A 56 18.16 -10.63 6.23
N ALA A 57 19.11 -11.13 5.44
CA ALA A 57 19.31 -12.57 5.22
C ALA A 57 19.53 -13.41 6.50
N TYR A 58 19.93 -12.78 7.61
CA TYR A 58 20.15 -13.40 8.92
C TYR A 58 19.33 -12.72 10.04
N GLY A 59 18.32 -11.91 9.68
CA GLY A 59 17.67 -10.98 10.60
C GLY A 59 18.54 -9.76 10.95
N TYR A 60 18.03 -8.94 11.86
CA TYR A 60 18.78 -7.84 12.49
C TYR A 60 19.62 -8.33 13.68
N SER A 61 20.69 -7.60 13.98
CA SER A 61 21.61 -7.77 15.11
C SER A 61 21.42 -6.69 16.18
N GLU A 62 21.94 -6.89 17.40
CA GLU A 62 21.88 -5.85 18.47
C GLU A 62 22.56 -4.54 18.07
N THR A 63 23.56 -4.63 17.19
CA THR A 63 24.31 -3.50 16.63
C THR A 63 23.61 -2.77 15.49
N ASP A 64 22.48 -3.27 14.96
CA ASP A 64 21.78 -2.60 13.87
C ASP A 64 21.19 -1.25 14.35
N PRO A 65 21.38 -0.15 13.60
CA PRO A 65 20.80 1.14 13.94
C PRO A 65 19.28 1.07 14.13
N LYS A 66 18.59 0.29 13.25
CA LYS A 66 17.14 0.08 13.28
C LYS A 66 16.65 -0.50 14.60
N VAL A 67 17.38 -1.45 15.16
CA VAL A 67 17.02 -2.10 16.44
C VAL A 67 16.97 -1.07 17.55
N ASN A 68 17.95 -0.16 17.58
CA ASN A 68 18.08 0.88 18.59
C ASN A 68 17.13 2.07 18.36
N SER A 69 16.85 2.47 17.12
CA SER A 69 15.98 3.61 16.80
C SER A 69 14.50 3.28 16.79
N ASP A 70 14.11 2.13 16.24
CA ASP A 70 12.71 1.85 15.89
C ASP A 70 12.09 0.78 16.81
N CYS A 71 12.93 -0.13 17.34
CA CYS A 71 12.53 -1.35 18.05
C CYS A 71 12.97 -1.40 19.54
N PHE A 72 13.27 -0.25 20.16
CA PHE A 72 13.67 -0.10 21.57
C PHE A 72 14.92 -0.87 22.01
N GLY A 73 15.85 -1.15 21.10
CA GLY A 73 17.00 -2.01 21.37
C GLY A 73 16.69 -3.51 21.35
N SER A 74 15.43 -3.90 21.08
CA SER A 74 15.03 -5.32 21.02
C SER A 74 15.14 -5.89 19.62
N VAL A 75 16.15 -6.73 19.42
CA VAL A 75 16.33 -7.55 18.22
C VAL A 75 15.12 -8.46 17.96
N GLU A 76 14.56 -9.05 19.02
CA GLU A 76 13.42 -9.96 18.93
C GLU A 76 12.15 -9.26 18.43
N ILE A 77 11.90 -8.01 18.87
CA ILE A 77 10.81 -7.18 18.32
C ILE A 77 11.05 -6.88 16.84
N CYS A 78 12.25 -6.41 16.49
CA CYS A 78 12.60 -6.04 15.11
C CYS A 78 12.57 -7.24 14.14
N ASN A 79 12.93 -8.44 14.61
CA ASN A 79 12.87 -9.66 13.82
C ASN A 79 11.45 -10.26 13.73
N SER A 80 10.60 -10.04 14.74
CA SER A 80 9.19 -10.46 14.72
C SER A 80 8.30 -9.54 13.86
N TYR A 81 8.64 -8.25 13.80
CA TYR A 81 7.87 -7.19 13.15
C TYR A 81 8.77 -6.31 12.26
N PRO A 82 9.37 -6.84 11.17
CA PRO A 82 10.24 -6.06 10.27
C PRO A 82 9.54 -4.87 9.60
N GLU A 83 8.21 -4.88 9.57
CA GLU A 83 7.37 -3.76 9.14
C GLU A 83 7.33 -2.56 10.10
N ILE A 84 7.94 -2.64 11.29
CA ILE A 84 8.04 -1.47 12.19
C ILE A 84 8.77 -0.32 11.48
N ASP A 85 8.12 0.84 11.42
CA ASP A 85 8.69 2.13 10.97
C ASP A 85 9.26 2.90 12.16
N ALA A 86 8.48 3.02 13.24
CA ALA A 86 8.91 3.61 14.50
C ALA A 86 7.94 3.22 15.62
N CYS A 87 8.43 3.11 16.85
CA CYS A 87 7.59 2.91 18.03
C CYS A 87 7.86 3.98 19.10
N SER A 88 6.86 4.26 19.96
CA SER A 88 7.02 5.11 21.15
C SER A 88 7.04 4.26 22.42
N GLY A 89 7.88 4.64 23.40
CA GLY A 89 8.11 3.87 24.64
C GLY A 89 6.91 3.70 25.58
N GLN A 90 5.71 4.02 25.10
CA GLN A 90 4.42 3.79 25.75
C GLN A 90 3.66 2.61 25.13
N GLY A 91 4.25 1.87 24.18
CA GLY A 91 3.62 0.70 23.54
C GLY A 91 2.81 1.02 22.27
N TYR A 92 3.07 2.15 21.61
CA TYR A 92 2.51 2.44 20.28
C TYR A 92 3.55 2.17 19.20
N CYS A 93 3.16 1.52 18.10
CA CYS A 93 4.02 1.31 16.95
C CYS A 93 3.34 1.74 15.66
N LYS A 94 4.14 2.25 14.71
CA LYS A 94 3.77 2.38 13.31
C LYS A 94 4.31 1.17 12.56
N MET A 95 3.44 0.51 11.83
CA MET A 95 3.76 -0.57 10.91
C MET A 95 3.58 -0.04 9.49
N LEU A 96 4.59 -0.13 8.64
CA LEU A 96 4.60 0.47 7.30
C LEU A 96 4.58 -0.59 6.21
N PHE A 97 3.57 -0.47 5.35
CA PHE A 97 3.33 -1.33 4.21
C PHE A 97 3.39 -0.53 2.91
N TYR A 98 3.61 -1.22 1.79
CA TYR A 98 3.67 -0.65 0.44
C TYR A 98 2.86 -1.50 -0.54
N ASP A 99 2.30 -0.91 -1.58
CA ASP A 99 1.73 -1.65 -2.70
C ASP A 99 2.61 -1.57 -3.97
N HIS A 100 2.24 -2.33 -4.99
CA HIS A 100 2.98 -2.37 -6.26
C HIS A 100 2.79 -1.13 -7.15
N PHE A 101 1.90 -0.19 -6.77
CA PHE A 101 1.77 1.13 -7.38
C PHE A 101 2.68 2.18 -6.71
N GLY A 102 3.32 1.83 -5.59
CA GLY A 102 4.17 2.72 -4.80
C GLY A 102 3.42 3.55 -3.76
N ASN A 103 2.14 3.26 -3.51
CA ASN A 103 1.44 3.82 -2.35
C ASN A 103 1.99 3.19 -1.07
N SER A 104 1.90 3.90 0.06
CA SER A 104 2.26 3.35 1.37
C SER A 104 1.11 3.48 2.37
N LEU A 105 1.02 2.50 3.28
CA LEU A 105 0.01 2.42 4.32
C LEU A 105 0.71 2.32 5.67
N SER A 106 0.59 3.37 6.48
CA SER A 106 1.01 3.32 7.88
C SER A 106 -0.18 2.84 8.74
N VAL A 107 0.01 1.76 9.47
CA VAL A 107 -0.94 1.23 10.45
C VAL A 107 -0.40 1.51 11.84
N THR A 108 -1.15 2.24 12.67
CA THR A 108 -0.77 2.49 14.05
C THR A 108 -1.39 1.41 14.94
N THR A 109 -0.54 0.75 15.73
CA THR A 109 -0.94 -0.23 16.74
C THR A 109 -0.72 0.29 18.15
N TYR A 110 -1.40 -0.32 19.12
CA TYR A 110 -1.12 -0.17 20.55
C TYR A 110 -1.18 -1.54 21.23
N GLY A 111 -0.34 -1.73 22.25
CA GLY A 111 -0.36 -2.91 23.11
C GLY A 111 1.04 -3.33 23.58
N PRO A 112 1.13 -4.31 24.49
CA PRO A 112 2.39 -4.92 24.86
C PRO A 112 3.02 -5.61 23.64
N LEU A 113 4.24 -5.19 23.27
CA LEU A 113 5.00 -5.83 22.19
C LEU A 113 5.32 -7.28 22.55
N MET A 114 5.35 -8.14 21.52
CA MET A 114 5.35 -9.61 21.62
C MET A 114 4.07 -10.26 22.20
N SER A 115 3.11 -9.51 22.75
CA SER A 115 1.80 -10.09 23.08
C SER A 115 0.98 -10.35 21.81
N PRO A 116 0.11 -11.38 21.78
CA PRO A 116 -0.98 -11.46 20.78
C PRO A 116 -1.93 -10.24 20.82
N GLU A 117 -1.88 -9.43 21.88
CA GLU A 117 -2.70 -8.24 22.16
C GLU A 117 -2.10 -6.93 21.61
N LEU A 118 -1.38 -6.97 20.49
CA LEU A 118 -1.20 -5.77 19.67
C LEU A 118 -2.50 -5.50 18.93
N HIS A 119 -3.16 -4.37 19.17
CA HIS A 119 -4.41 -3.98 18.50
C HIS A 119 -4.21 -2.82 17.53
N VAL A 120 -4.91 -2.84 16.39
CA VAL A 120 -4.92 -1.73 15.42
C VAL A 120 -5.73 -0.56 15.99
N ILE A 121 -5.12 0.61 16.17
CA ILE A 121 -5.82 1.81 16.67
C ILE A 121 -6.19 2.81 15.56
N GLY A 122 -5.56 2.72 14.39
CA GLY A 122 -5.83 3.54 13.21
C GLY A 122 -4.87 3.23 12.06
N TRP A 123 -5.12 3.82 10.89
CA TRP A 123 -4.26 3.69 9.71
C TRP A 123 -4.35 4.93 8.82
N ARG A 124 -3.36 5.13 7.94
CA ARG A 124 -3.29 6.22 6.97
C ARG A 124 -2.65 5.74 5.67
N LEU A 125 -3.38 5.89 4.57
CA LEU A 125 -2.87 5.73 3.21
C LEU A 125 -2.13 7.00 2.78
N TYR A 126 -1.02 6.82 2.09
CA TYR A 126 -0.26 7.85 1.39
C TYR A 126 -0.14 7.42 -0.07
N GLN A 127 -0.63 8.25 -0.99
CA GLN A 127 -0.60 7.93 -2.41
C GLN A 127 0.76 8.24 -3.02
N ALA A 128 1.19 7.43 -3.99
CA ALA A 128 2.33 7.74 -4.85
C ALA A 128 2.04 9.04 -5.61
N SER A 129 2.96 10.02 -5.55
CA SER A 129 2.79 11.24 -6.33
C SER A 129 3.02 10.97 -7.82
N GLU A 130 2.10 11.41 -8.68
CA GLU A 130 2.10 11.17 -10.14
C GLU A 130 3.37 11.68 -10.89
N LYS A 131 4.23 12.45 -10.21
CA LYS A 131 5.43 13.11 -10.75
C LYS A 131 6.54 12.18 -11.25
N CYS A 132 6.37 10.87 -11.20
CA CYS A 132 7.32 9.88 -11.71
C CYS A 132 6.80 9.05 -12.90
N VAL A 133 5.68 9.42 -13.53
CA VAL A 133 5.42 9.00 -14.91
C VAL A 133 6.50 9.62 -15.79
N ARG A 134 7.39 8.77 -16.36
CA ARG A 134 8.43 9.24 -17.27
C ARG A 134 7.78 9.94 -18.46
N ALA A 135 8.20 11.16 -18.75
CA ALA A 135 7.91 11.77 -20.04
C ALA A 135 8.45 10.84 -21.14
N PRO A 136 7.67 10.53 -22.20
CA PRO A 136 8.20 9.80 -23.34
C PRO A 136 9.33 10.61 -23.96
N ILE A 137 10.48 9.97 -24.14
CA ILE A 137 11.62 10.54 -24.87
C ILE A 137 11.25 10.46 -26.35
N TRP A 138 11.18 11.61 -27.01
CA TRP A 138 11.02 11.76 -28.45
C TRP A 138 12.37 12.19 -29.07
#